data_AF-A0A5B1B327-F1
#
_entry.id   AF-A0A5B1B327-F1
#
_cell.length_a   1.000
_cell.length_b   1.000
_cell.length_c   1.000
_cell.angle_alpha   90.00
_cell.angle_beta   90.00
_cell.angle_gamma   90.00
#
_symmetry.space_group_name_H-M   'P 1'
#
loop_
_entity.id
_entity.type
_entity.pdbx_description
1 polymer ?
#
loop_
_entity_poly.entity_id
_entity_poly.type
_entity_poly.pdbx_seq_one_letter_code
_entity_poly.pdbx_strand_id
1 'polypeptide(L)' 'MDSCRTELIAALQTARDALTRADRALAALTSSPLHDVEFADGSTGGDVAAFLAEGLRLARAAAALTRAITGHR' A
#
# COMPACT_ATOMS: atom_id res chain seq x y z
N MET A 1 24.86 12.91 4.68
CA MET A 1 23.76 13.28 3.75
C MET A 1 23.23 12.10 2.95
N ASP A 2 24.05 11.14 2.51
CA ASP A 2 23.57 9.99 1.73
C ASP A 2 22.76 8.96 2.55
N SER A 3 23.04 8.83 3.86
CA SER A 3 22.30 7.92 4.76
C SER A 3 20.81 8.24 4.83
N CYS A 4 20.44 9.51 5.00
CA CYS A 4 19.04 9.92 5.09
C CYS A 4 18.26 9.66 3.80
N ARG A 5 18.92 9.77 2.64
CA ARG A 5 18.32 9.45 1.32
C ARG A 5 18.04 7.96 1.23
N THR A 6 19.02 7.13 1.58
CA THR A 6 18.89 5.67 1.58
C THR A 6 17.82 5.20 2.56
N GLU A 7 17.78 5.76 3.78
CA GLU A 7 16.77 5.48 4.79
C GLU A 7 15.36 5.83 4.29
N LEU A 8 15.18 7.01 3.68
CA LEU A 8 13.90 7.42 3.12
C LEU A 8 13.43 6.49 2.00
N ILE A 9 14.33 6.09 1.10
CA ILE A 9 14.01 5.13 0.03
C ILE A 9 13.60 3.77 0.61
N ALA A 10 14.34 3.27 1.60
CA ALA A 10 14.06 1.98 2.25
C ALA A 10 12.71 2.00 2.99
N ALA A 11 12.38 3.09 3.68
CA ALA A 11 11.10 3.26 4.36
C ALA A 11 9.92 3.25 3.36
N LEU A 12 10.04 3.96 2.24
CA LEU A 12 9.01 3.99 1.20
C LEU A 12 8.83 2.63 0.50
N GLN A 13 9.92 1.90 0.28
CA GLN A 13 9.85 0.52 -0.22
C GLN A 13 9.10 -0.39 0.77
N THR A 14 9.45 -0.32 2.05
CA THR A 14 8.79 -1.09 3.11
C THR A 14 7.29 -0.80 3.17
N ALA A 15 6.89 0.47 3.10
CA ALA A 15 5.48 0.87 3.10
C ALA A 15 4.72 0.30 1.89
N ARG A 16 5.29 0.41 0.69
CA ARG A 16 4.69 -0.14 -0.54
C ARG A 16 4.52 -1.66 -0.45
N ASP A 17 5.52 -2.36 0.08
CA ASP A 17 5.50 -3.81 0.17
C ASP A 17 4.50 -4.28 1.24
N ALA A 18 4.33 -3.53 2.34
CA ALA A 18 3.29 -3.77 3.33
C ALA A 18 1.88 -3.59 2.74
N LEU A 19 1.64 -2.50 2.00
CA LEU A 19 0.36 -2.23 1.34
C LEU A 19 0.02 -3.30 0.30
N THR A 20 1.01 -3.75 -0.47
CA THR A 20 0.83 -4.84 -1.45
C THR A 20 0.47 -6.17 -0.77
N ARG A 21 1.06 -6.46 0.39
CA ARG A 21 0.69 -7.66 1.17
C ARG A 21 -0.73 -7.56 1.74
N ALA A 22 -1.12 -6.40 2.23
CA ALA A 22 -2.47 -6.16 2.73
C ALA A 22 -3.52 -6.34 1.62
N ASP A 23 -3.26 -5.80 0.42
CA ASP A 23 -4.13 -5.97 -0.75
C ASP A 23 -4.32 -7.44 -1.13
N ARG A 24 -3.22 -8.22 -1.16
CA ARG A 24 -3.29 -9.67 -1.40
C ARG A 24 -4.06 -10.43 -0.31
N ALA A 25 -3.86 -10.06 0.96
CA ALA A 25 -4.58 -10.68 2.06
C ALA A 25 -6.08 -10.39 1.97
N LEU A 26 -6.45 -9.15 1.65
CA LEU A 26 -7.84 -8.78 1.41
C LEU A 26 -8.45 -9.55 0.22
N ALA A 27 -7.72 -9.68 -0.89
CA ALA A 27 -8.16 -10.48 -2.02
C ALA A 27 -8.37 -11.95 -1.63
N ALA A 28 -7.47 -12.54 -0.83
CA ALA A 28 -7.63 -13.91 -0.34
C ALA A 28 -8.88 -14.05 0.55
N LEU A 29 -9.10 -13.11 1.48
CA LEU A 29 -10.25 -13.10 2.38
C LEU A 29 -11.58 -12.92 1.65
N THR A 30 -11.60 -12.11 0.59
CA THR A 30 -12.81 -11.82 -0.21
C THR A 30 -13.07 -12.84 -1.33
N SER A 31 -12.06 -13.66 -1.71
CA SER A 31 -12.19 -14.67 -2.76
C SER A 31 -12.71 -16.04 -2.28
N SER A 32 -12.74 -16.29 -0.97
CA SER A 32 -13.14 -17.58 -0.42
C SER A 32 -14.67 -17.66 -0.25
N PRO A 33 -15.36 -18.68 -0.83
CA PRO A 33 -16.81 -18.82 -0.72
C PRO A 33 -17.28 -19.26 0.68
N LEU A 34 -16.37 -19.36 1.66
CA LEU A 34 -16.63 -20.06 2.92
C LEU A 34 -16.77 -19.16 4.15
N HIS A 35 -16.55 -17.83 4.10
CA HIS A 35 -16.55 -17.01 5.33
C HIS A 35 -17.53 -15.84 5.31
N ASP A 36 -18.33 -15.85 6.39
CA ASP A 36 -19.25 -14.89 6.99
C ASP A 36 -19.87 -13.81 6.11
N VAL A 37 -21.19 -13.86 6.03
CA VAL A 37 -22.07 -12.90 5.35
C VAL A 37 -21.76 -11.45 5.79
N GLU A 38 -21.19 -11.24 6.97
CA GLU A 38 -20.78 -9.92 7.48
C GLU A 38 -19.63 -9.26 6.68
N PHE A 39 -18.75 -10.03 6.03
CA PHE A 39 -17.60 -9.50 5.26
C PHE A 39 -17.87 -9.43 3.75
N ALA A 40 -18.75 -10.29 3.24
CA ALA A 40 -19.12 -10.36 1.82
C ALA A 40 -20.28 -9.41 1.45
N ASP A 41 -21.17 -9.11 2.40
CA ASP A 41 -22.38 -8.30 2.18
C ASP A 41 -22.26 -6.86 2.75
N GLY A 42 -21.12 -6.51 3.36
CA GLY A 42 -20.86 -5.21 3.99
C GLY A 42 -19.92 -4.31 3.18
N SER A 43 -20.19 -2.99 3.19
CA SER A 43 -19.32 -1.96 2.57
C SER A 43 -17.87 -2.00 3.05
N THR A 44 -17.62 -2.58 4.23
CA THR A 44 -16.32 -2.68 4.90
C THR A 44 -15.22 -3.28 4.03
N GLY A 45 -15.47 -4.36 3.28
CA GLY A 45 -14.44 -4.97 2.42
C GLY A 45 -14.04 -4.05 1.26
N GLY A 46 -15.03 -3.37 0.66
CA GLY A 46 -14.81 -2.38 -0.38
C GLY A 46 -14.11 -1.12 0.12
N ASP A 47 -14.47 -0.65 1.31
CA ASP A 47 -13.85 0.51 1.96
C ASP A 47 -12.36 0.24 2.28
N VAL A 48 -12.05 -0.97 2.77
CA VAL A 48 -10.66 -1.40 3.01
C VAL A 48 -9.90 -1.53 1.70
N ALA A 49 -10.51 -2.08 0.64
CA ALA A 49 -9.88 -2.16 -0.68
C ALA A 49 -9.55 -0.76 -1.24
N ALA A 50 -10.50 0.17 -1.16
CA ALA A 50 -10.32 1.55 -1.61
C ALA A 50 -9.22 2.26 -0.81
N PHE A 51 -9.18 2.07 0.52
CA PHE A 51 -8.14 2.62 1.37
C PHE A 51 -6.73 2.08 1.02
N LEU A 52 -6.60 0.76 0.81
CA LEU A 52 -5.32 0.15 0.46
C LEU A 52 -4.84 0.59 -0.93
N ALA A 53 -5.74 0.69 -1.90
CA ALA A 53 -5.43 1.19 -3.24
C ALA A 53 -4.94 2.64 -3.19
N GLU A 54 -5.60 3.48 -2.41
CA GLU A 54 -5.20 4.88 -2.22
C GLU A 54 -3.86 5.00 -1.48
N GLY A 55 -3.66 4.22 -0.42
CA GLY A 55 -2.37 4.14 0.28
C GLY A 55 -1.23 3.76 -0.65
N LEU A 56 -1.45 2.79 -1.55
CA LEU A 56 -0.45 2.38 -2.53
C LEU A 56 -0.16 3.48 -3.56
N ARG A 57 -1.19 4.20 -4.00
CA ARG A 57 -1.04 5.36 -4.90
C ARG A 57 -0.21 6.45 -4.24
N LEU A 58 -0.50 6.81 -2.99
CA LEU A 58 0.24 7.81 -2.23
C LEU A 58 1.69 7.39 -1.97
N ALA A 59 1.94 6.12 -1.63
CA ALA A 59 3.30 5.60 -1.45
C ALA A 59 4.14 5.68 -2.74
N ARG A 60 3.53 5.39 -3.90
CA ARG A 60 4.17 5.55 -5.22
C ARG A 60 4.47 7.02 -5.53
N ALA A 61 3.55 7.93 -5.23
CA ALA A 61 3.73 9.36 -5.42
C ALA A 61 4.87 9.91 -4.54
N ALA A 62 4.91 9.53 -3.26
CA ALA A 62 5.98 9.90 -2.35
C ALA A 62 7.34 9.42 -2.86
N ALA A 63 7.45 8.17 -3.32
CA ALA A 63 8.68 7.65 -3.91
C ALA A 63 9.13 8.41 -5.18
N ALA A 64 8.19 8.83 -6.03
CA ALA A 64 8.49 9.65 -7.21
C ALA A 64 9.01 11.04 -6.82
N LEU A 65 8.37 11.71 -5.86
CA LEU A 65 8.81 13.02 -5.34
C LEU A 65 10.18 12.92 -4.67
N THR A 66 10.42 11.89 -3.86
CA THR A 66 11.73 11.63 -3.27
C THR A 66 12.79 11.51 -4.35
N ARG A 67 12.54 10.77 -5.44
CA ARG A 67 13.48 10.67 -6.57
C ARG A 67 13.71 12.00 -7.27
N ALA A 68 12.68 12.83 -7.43
CA ALA A 68 12.83 14.15 -8.05
C ALA A 68 13.76 15.07 -7.22
N ILE A 69 13.59 15.08 -5.90
CA ILE A 69 14.40 15.91 -4.98
C ILE A 69 15.82 15.33 -4.83
N THR A 70 15.95 14.00 -4.86
CA THR A 70 17.25 13.34 -4.66
C THR A 70 18.07 13.15 -5.93
N GLY A 71 17.43 13.18 -7.10
CA GLY A 71 18.04 13.01 -8.42
C GLY A 71 18.41 14.31 -9.14
N HIS A 72 17.94 15.48 -8.67
CA HIS A 72 18.50 16.77 -9.09
C HIS A 72 19.79 17.05 -8.30
N ARG A 73 20.93 16.71 -8.91
CA ARG A 73 22.26 17.22 -8.53
C ARG A 73 23.01 17.64 -9.77
#